data_AF-A0A414QGC3-F1
#
_entry.id   AF-A0A414QGC3-F1
#
_cell.length_a   1.000
_cell.length_b   1.000
_cell.length_c   1.000
_cell.angle_alpha   90.00
_cell.angle_beta   90.00
_cell.angle_gamma   90.00
#
_symmetry.space_group_name_H-M   'P 1'
#
loop_
_entity.id
_entity.type
_entity.pdbx_description
1 polymer ?
#
loop_
_entity_poly.entity_id
_entity_poly.type
_entity_poly.pdbx_seq_one_letter_code
_entity_poly.pdbx_strand_id
1 'polypeptide(L)'
;MSIISKLKEILDSSTYARENPDEVIQTFQRLSVKVSKDVEEFFVNFAGPFWEETLGMEFLDIVEDEINIESVTMECRIEHSFPVHYLVLTEMVANEVIVLNTLDDKVYRVDFEGGDEKLLNGVLQAEWQSFEEFLIAYFDL
;
A
#
# COMPACT_ATOMS: atom_id res chain seq x y z
N MET A 1 -18.61 8.87 -9.82
CA MET A 1 -17.34 9.60 -9.69
C MET A 1 -16.34 8.59 -9.14
N SER A 2 -15.17 8.42 -9.77
CA SER A 2 -14.18 7.43 -9.31
C SER A 2 -13.51 7.91 -8.01
N ILE A 3 -13.05 6.98 -7.16
CA ILE A 3 -12.24 7.30 -5.97
C ILE A 3 -11.02 8.15 -6.34
N ILE A 4 -10.39 7.87 -7.48
CA ILE A 4 -9.26 8.65 -8.00
C ILE A 4 -9.65 10.10 -8.28
N SER A 5 -10.87 10.35 -8.76
CA SER A 5 -11.35 11.73 -8.99
C SER A 5 -11.53 12.48 -7.67
N LYS A 6 -12.09 11.84 -6.63
CA LYS A 6 -12.20 12.44 -5.30
C LYS A 6 -10.82 12.72 -4.70
N LEU A 7 -9.89 11.76 -4.81
CA LEU A 7 -8.53 11.91 -4.31
C LEU A 7 -7.79 13.05 -5.02
N LYS A 8 -8.01 13.26 -6.32
CA LYS A 8 -7.47 14.42 -7.03
C LYS A 8 -7.96 15.76 -6.47
N GLU A 9 -9.18 15.83 -5.94
CA GLU A 9 -9.72 17.06 -5.36
C GLU A 9 -9.10 17.38 -3.99
N ILE A 10 -8.78 16.36 -3.19
CA ILE A 10 -8.21 16.55 -1.84
C ILE A 10 -6.67 16.58 -1.85
N LEU A 11 -6.04 15.87 -2.80
CA LEU A 11 -4.59 15.81 -3.01
C LEU A 11 -4.13 16.76 -4.13
N ASP A 12 -4.96 17.75 -4.53
CA ASP A 12 -4.75 18.66 -5.69
C ASP A 12 -3.53 19.59 -5.58
N SER A 13 -2.68 19.41 -4.57
CA SER A 13 -1.43 20.16 -4.49
C SER A 13 -0.41 19.56 -5.46
N SER A 14 0.45 20.41 -6.01
CA SER A 14 1.61 19.95 -6.80
C SER A 14 2.54 19.02 -6.02
N THR A 15 2.38 18.94 -4.69
CA THR A 15 3.15 18.08 -3.79
C THR A 15 2.85 16.61 -4.01
N TYR A 16 1.58 16.24 -4.21
CA TYR A 16 1.18 14.83 -4.30
C TYR A 16 1.00 14.35 -5.74
N ALA A 17 1.30 15.17 -6.74
CA ALA A 17 1.22 14.77 -8.14
C ALA A 17 2.46 13.94 -8.52
N ARG A 18 2.26 12.74 -9.10
CA ARG A 18 3.36 11.90 -9.58
C ARG A 18 4.05 12.53 -10.78
N GLU A 19 5.34 12.82 -10.67
CA GLU A 19 6.15 13.34 -11.77
C GLU A 19 6.62 12.25 -12.74
N ASN A 20 6.95 11.06 -12.23
CA ASN A 20 7.49 9.95 -13.02
C ASN A 20 6.65 8.65 -12.88
N PRO A 21 5.53 8.53 -13.62
CA PRO A 21 4.70 7.33 -13.63
C PRO A 21 5.42 6.06 -14.10
N ASP A 22 6.42 6.19 -14.98
CA ASP A 22 7.14 5.03 -15.52
C ASP A 22 7.97 4.33 -14.43
N GLU A 23 8.45 5.08 -13.44
CA GLU A 23 9.20 4.50 -12.31
C GLU A 23 8.30 3.62 -11.44
N VAL A 24 7.04 4.01 -11.22
CA VAL A 24 6.05 3.18 -10.51
C VAL A 24 5.88 1.82 -11.19
N ILE A 25 5.76 1.82 -12.52
CA ILE A 25 5.62 0.58 -13.29
C ILE A 25 6.89 -0.27 -13.19
N GLN A 26 8.07 0.35 -13.24
CA GLN A 26 9.34 -0.35 -13.05
C GLN A 26 9.47 -0.93 -11.63
N THR A 27 9.01 -0.23 -10.60
CA THR A 27 8.99 -0.73 -9.23
C THR A 27 8.11 -1.97 -9.09
N PHE A 28 6.91 -1.99 -9.67
CA PHE A 28 6.08 -3.20 -9.69
C PHE A 28 6.80 -4.37 -10.37
N GLN A 29 7.54 -4.10 -11.45
CA GLN A 29 8.34 -5.13 -12.12
C GLN A 29 9.50 -5.62 -11.26
N ARG A 30 10.24 -4.73 -10.57
CA ARG A 30 11.32 -5.11 -9.65
C ARG A 30 10.80 -5.96 -8.49
N LEU A 31 9.65 -5.58 -7.94
CA LEU A 31 8.93 -6.36 -6.93
C LEU A 31 8.31 -7.64 -7.48
N SER A 32 8.34 -7.87 -8.80
CA SER A 32 7.71 -9.01 -9.47
C SER A 32 6.22 -9.17 -9.16
N VAL A 33 5.55 -8.05 -8.89
CA VAL A 33 4.13 -8.03 -8.51
C VAL A 33 3.28 -7.61 -9.71
N LYS A 34 2.10 -8.22 -9.82
CA LYS A 34 1.05 -7.75 -10.71
C LYS A 34 -0.05 -7.16 -9.84
N VAL A 35 -0.43 -5.93 -10.14
CA VAL A 35 -1.46 -5.19 -9.42
C VAL A 35 -2.74 -5.04 -10.25
N SER A 36 -3.84 -4.69 -9.60
CA SER A 36 -5.06 -4.29 -10.30
C SER A 36 -4.92 -2.91 -10.93
N LYS A 37 -5.85 -2.58 -11.82
CA LYS A 37 -5.88 -1.28 -12.49
C LYS A 37 -6.05 -0.13 -11.52
N ASP A 38 -6.81 -0.33 -10.44
CA ASP A 38 -7.11 0.72 -9.46
C ASP A 38 -5.87 1.03 -8.61
N VAL A 39 -5.10 0.00 -8.24
CA VAL A 39 -3.81 0.16 -7.55
C VAL A 39 -2.79 0.86 -8.46
N GLU A 40 -2.67 0.41 -9.71
CA GLU A 40 -1.79 1.06 -10.69
C GLU A 40 -2.18 2.52 -10.89
N GLU A 41 -3.47 2.81 -11.14
CA GLU A 41 -3.98 4.16 -11.34
C GLU A 41 -3.73 5.07 -10.14
N PHE A 42 -3.81 4.57 -8.91
CA PHE A 42 -3.46 5.38 -7.74
C PHE A 42 -1.99 5.80 -7.78
N PHE A 43 -1.05 4.85 -7.80
CA PHE A 43 0.37 5.16 -7.67
C PHE A 43 0.96 5.92 -8.87
N VAL A 44 0.42 5.73 -10.08
CA VAL A 44 0.86 6.50 -11.26
C VAL A 44 0.34 7.93 -11.26
N ASN A 45 -0.71 8.25 -10.50
CA ASN A 45 -1.23 9.61 -10.39
C ASN A 45 -0.71 10.35 -9.15
N PHE A 46 -0.48 9.63 -8.04
CA PHE A 46 -0.13 10.23 -6.77
C PHE A 46 1.26 9.80 -6.31
N ALA A 47 2.04 10.78 -5.84
CA ALA A 47 3.28 10.57 -5.08
C ALA A 47 2.99 10.86 -3.61
N GLY A 48 3.29 9.91 -2.74
CA GLY A 48 3.30 10.08 -1.29
C GLY A 48 4.69 10.48 -0.78
N PRO A 49 5.03 10.16 0.48
CA PRO A 49 4.16 9.49 1.46
C PRO A 49 2.97 10.38 1.87
N PHE A 50 1.92 9.75 2.37
CA PHE A 50 0.73 10.42 2.90
C PHE A 50 0.74 10.27 4.42
N TRP A 51 0.71 11.40 5.13
CA TRP A 51 0.57 11.42 6.57
C TRP A 51 -0.89 11.72 6.93
N GLU A 52 -1.51 10.84 7.70
CA GLU A 52 -2.91 10.92 8.04
C GLU A 52 -3.13 10.42 9.48
N GLU A 53 -3.98 11.12 10.24
CA GLU A 53 -4.16 10.86 11.69
C GLU A 53 -5.20 9.77 11.99
N THR A 54 -6.08 9.40 11.05
CA THR A 54 -7.20 8.47 11.26
C THR A 54 -6.72 7.05 11.53
N LEU A 55 -5.74 6.56 10.77
CA LEU A 55 -5.20 5.21 10.99
C LEU A 55 -3.92 5.18 11.81
N GLY A 56 -3.29 6.33 12.06
CA GLY A 56 -2.08 6.45 12.87
C GLY A 56 -0.84 5.79 12.25
N MET A 57 -0.87 5.54 10.94
CA MET A 57 0.21 4.95 10.16
C MET A 57 0.43 5.76 8.88
N GLU A 58 1.68 6.00 8.51
CA GLU A 58 2.03 6.65 7.25
C GLU A 58 1.77 5.70 6.08
N PHE A 59 1.00 6.15 5.09
CA PHE A 59 0.85 5.43 3.83
C PHE A 59 2.00 5.83 2.91
N LEU A 60 2.93 4.90 2.73
CA LEU A 60 4.19 5.12 2.04
C LEU A 60 3.99 5.39 0.55
N ASP A 61 4.95 6.12 -0.03
CA ASP A 61 5.12 6.12 -1.47
C ASP A 61 5.65 4.77 -1.95
N ILE A 62 5.43 4.45 -3.23
CA ILE A 62 5.99 3.25 -3.83
C ILE A 62 7.45 3.38 -4.27
N VAL A 63 7.92 4.60 -4.54
CA VAL A 63 9.23 4.90 -5.12
C VAL A 63 10.01 5.93 -4.32
N GLU A 64 9.35 7.03 -3.95
CA GLU A 64 9.99 8.18 -3.31
C GLU A 64 10.44 7.82 -1.89
N ASP A 65 11.46 8.53 -1.41
CA ASP A 65 12.10 8.34 -0.11
C ASP A 65 12.87 7.02 0.09
N GLU A 66 13.70 6.99 1.15
CA GLU A 66 14.50 5.81 1.51
C GLU A 66 13.64 4.69 2.09
N ILE A 67 12.62 5.07 2.88
CA ILE A 67 11.61 4.15 3.40
C ILE A 67 10.36 4.32 2.52
N ASN A 68 10.09 3.28 1.74
CA ASN A 68 9.01 3.23 0.75
C ASN A 68 8.47 1.81 0.60
N ILE A 69 7.34 1.63 -0.09
CA ILE A 69 6.69 0.31 -0.26
C ILE A 69 7.68 -0.72 -0.84
N GLU A 70 8.56 -0.35 -1.78
CA GLU A 70 9.54 -1.28 -2.33
C GLU A 70 10.47 -1.83 -1.24
N SER A 71 11.09 -0.94 -0.47
CA SER A 71 12.03 -1.28 0.60
C SER A 71 11.37 -2.13 1.69
N VAL A 72 10.23 -1.70 2.24
CA VAL A 72 9.56 -2.40 3.36
C VAL A 72 8.94 -3.73 2.91
N THR A 73 8.47 -3.82 1.66
CA THR A 73 7.99 -5.09 1.09
C THR A 73 9.15 -6.08 0.96
N MET A 74 10.32 -5.61 0.49
CA MET A 74 11.50 -6.47 0.38
C MET A 74 12.00 -6.94 1.74
N GLU A 75 11.98 -6.09 2.76
CA GLU A 75 12.30 -6.47 4.14
C GLU A 75 11.35 -7.56 4.65
N CYS A 76 10.02 -7.38 4.49
CA CYS A 76 9.04 -8.40 4.92
C CYS A 76 9.18 -9.72 4.16
N ARG A 77 9.62 -9.69 2.90
CA ARG A 77 9.93 -10.91 2.13
C ARG A 77 11.14 -11.64 2.70
N ILE A 78 12.18 -10.91 3.08
CA ILE A 78 13.45 -11.48 3.58
C ILE A 78 13.27 -12.00 5.01
N GLU A 79 12.73 -11.18 5.89
CA GLU A 79 12.68 -11.45 7.33
C GLU A 79 11.45 -12.28 7.72
N HIS A 80 10.32 -12.09 7.03
CA HIS A 80 9.03 -12.71 7.38
C HIS A 80 8.47 -13.64 6.30
N SER A 81 9.26 -13.93 5.25
CA SER A 81 8.88 -14.86 4.17
C SER A 81 7.58 -14.49 3.45
N PHE A 82 7.23 -13.20 3.38
CA PHE A 82 6.04 -12.75 2.65
C PHE A 82 6.07 -13.20 1.19
N PRO A 83 4.98 -13.80 0.67
CA PRO A 83 4.86 -14.09 -0.75
C PRO A 83 4.95 -12.86 -1.66
N VAL A 84 5.34 -13.09 -2.92
CA VAL A 84 5.53 -12.04 -3.94
C VAL A 84 4.27 -11.20 -4.19
N HIS A 85 3.08 -11.74 -3.97
CA HIS A 85 1.82 -11.02 -4.20
C HIS A 85 1.42 -10.06 -3.08
N TYR A 86 2.18 -9.99 -1.98
CA TYR A 86 1.93 -8.99 -0.96
C TYR A 86 2.76 -7.73 -1.19
N LEU A 87 2.12 -6.59 -1.00
CA LEU A 87 2.73 -5.26 -0.93
C LEU A 87 2.47 -4.67 0.45
N VAL A 88 3.52 -4.20 1.12
CA VAL A 88 3.42 -3.55 2.43
C VAL A 88 3.26 -2.06 2.20
N LEU A 89 2.09 -1.53 2.56
CA LEU A 89 1.67 -0.17 2.21
C LEU A 89 2.16 0.89 3.20
N THR A 90 2.45 0.52 4.46
CA THR A 90 2.79 1.48 5.51
C THR A 90 4.16 1.20 6.11
N GLU A 91 4.71 2.19 6.82
CA GLU A 91 5.79 1.92 7.77
C GLU A 91 5.32 0.95 8.86
N MET A 92 6.29 0.31 9.52
CA MET A 92 6.03 -0.49 10.70
C MET A 92 5.86 0.41 11.92
N VAL A 93 4.64 0.47 12.46
CA VAL A 93 4.33 1.22 13.67
C VAL A 93 3.76 0.27 14.71
N ALA A 94 4.32 0.31 15.93
CA ALA A 94 3.89 -0.57 17.03
C ALA A 94 3.88 -2.07 16.67
N ASN A 95 4.84 -2.51 15.83
CA ASN A 95 4.96 -3.89 15.34
C ASN A 95 3.78 -4.33 14.44
N GLU A 96 3.12 -3.36 13.79
CA GLU A 96 2.04 -3.59 12.81
C GLU A 96 2.35 -2.91 11.47
N VAL A 97 1.85 -3.50 10.38
CA VAL A 97 1.87 -2.94 9.03
C VAL A 97 0.52 -3.17 8.32
N ILE A 98 0.23 -2.34 7.33
CA ILE A 98 -0.88 -2.58 6.39
C ILE A 98 -0.35 -3.26 5.13
N VAL A 99 -1.02 -4.32 4.69
CA VAL A 99 -0.56 -5.19 3.60
C VAL A 99 -1.68 -5.39 2.58
N LEU A 100 -1.40 -5.11 1.32
CA LEU A 100 -2.26 -5.40 0.18
C LEU A 100 -1.93 -6.77 -0.41
N ASN A 101 -2.94 -7.61 -0.58
CA ASN A 101 -2.87 -8.81 -1.42
C ASN A 101 -3.23 -8.45 -2.86
N THR A 102 -2.27 -8.46 -3.77
CA THR A 102 -2.51 -8.05 -5.15
C THR A 102 -3.22 -9.11 -6.01
N LEU A 103 -3.52 -10.30 -5.45
CA LEU A 103 -4.31 -11.32 -6.13
C LEU A 103 -5.82 -11.07 -6.05
N ASP A 104 -6.30 -10.50 -4.95
CA ASP A 104 -7.72 -10.28 -4.69
C ASP A 104 -8.05 -8.87 -4.15
N ASP A 105 -7.07 -7.97 -4.17
CA ASP A 105 -7.11 -6.57 -3.74
C ASP A 105 -7.49 -6.35 -2.26
N LYS A 106 -7.54 -7.41 -1.45
CA LYS A 106 -7.83 -7.26 -0.01
C LYS A 106 -6.67 -6.65 0.73
N VAL A 107 -7.00 -5.86 1.75
CA VAL A 107 -6.02 -5.19 2.60
C VAL A 107 -6.15 -5.66 4.04
N TYR A 108 -5.01 -5.97 4.64
CA TYR A 108 -4.88 -6.59 5.95
C TYR A 108 -4.06 -5.68 6.85
N ARG A 109 -4.51 -5.49 8.09
CA ARG A 109 -3.62 -5.04 9.17
C ARG A 109 -2.97 -6.27 9.79
N VAL A 110 -1.64 -6.24 9.84
CA VAL A 110 -0.82 -7.39 10.21
C VAL A 110 0.05 -6.97 11.38
N ASP A 111 -0.22 -7.54 12.56
CA ASP A 111 0.71 -7.52 13.68
C ASP A 111 1.76 -8.64 13.51
N PHE A 112 3.00 -8.37 13.91
CA PHE A 112 4.06 -9.39 13.98
C PHE A 112 4.07 -10.12 15.34
N GLU A 113 2.92 -10.21 16.00
CA GLU A 113 2.69 -11.04 17.20
C GLU A 113 1.86 -12.30 16.88
N GLY A 114 1.82 -12.69 15.59
CA GLY A 114 1.11 -13.85 15.06
C GLY A 114 0.07 -13.50 13.97
N GLY A 115 -0.18 -12.21 13.70
CA GLY A 115 -0.94 -11.76 12.54
C GLY A 115 -0.29 -12.16 11.22
N ASP A 116 1.03 -12.03 11.11
CA ASP A 116 1.86 -12.46 9.99
C ASP A 116 1.72 -13.97 9.72
N GLU A 117 1.80 -14.81 10.75
CA GLU A 117 1.58 -16.26 10.61
C GLU A 117 0.16 -16.56 10.10
N LYS A 118 -0.85 -15.85 10.60
CA LYS A 118 -2.24 -16.00 10.12
C LYS A 118 -2.39 -15.55 8.67
N LEU A 119 -1.70 -14.48 8.26
CA LEU A 119 -1.69 -13.99 6.88
C LEU A 119 -1.11 -15.06 5.95
N LEU A 120 0.06 -15.61 6.30
CA LEU A 120 0.74 -16.64 5.52
C LEU A 120 -0.06 -17.94 5.42
N ASN A 121 -0.82 -18.27 6.47
CA ASN A 121 -1.72 -19.43 6.47
C ASN A 121 -3.08 -19.16 5.80
N GLY A 122 -3.34 -17.93 5.33
CA GLY A 122 -4.59 -17.55 4.67
C GLY A 122 -5.80 -17.52 5.60
N VAL A 123 -5.59 -17.35 6.91
CA VAL A 123 -6.65 -17.32 7.94
C VAL A 123 -6.83 -15.96 8.58
N LEU A 124 -5.93 -15.00 8.32
CA LEU A 124 -6.13 -13.62 8.74
C LEU A 124 -7.32 -13.03 7.97
N GLN A 125 -8.21 -12.34 8.68
CA GLN A 125 -9.34 -11.64 8.07
C GLN A 125 -8.85 -10.31 7.51
N ALA A 126 -9.27 -9.99 6.28
CA ALA A 126 -9.01 -8.68 5.71
C ALA A 126 -9.78 -7.60 6.49
N GLU A 127 -9.11 -6.50 6.79
CA GLU A 127 -9.73 -5.33 7.42
C GLU A 127 -10.54 -4.54 6.37
N TRP A 128 -10.03 -4.47 5.13
CA TRP A 128 -10.74 -3.90 3.99
C TRP A 128 -10.83 -4.93 2.85
N GLN A 129 -12.01 -5.03 2.23
CA GLN A 129 -12.28 -6.03 1.19
C GLN A 129 -11.73 -5.62 -0.19
N SER A 130 -11.22 -4.39 -0.32
CA SER A 130 -10.55 -3.90 -1.52
C SER A 130 -9.56 -2.77 -1.18
N PHE A 131 -8.65 -2.48 -2.11
CA PHE A 131 -7.78 -1.30 -2.03
C PHE A 131 -8.57 0.00 -2.02
N GLU A 132 -9.70 0.07 -2.74
CA GLU A 132 -10.60 1.23 -2.71
C GLU A 132 -11.21 1.45 -1.32
N GLU A 133 -11.67 0.39 -0.65
CA GLU A 133 -12.19 0.49 0.73
C GLU A 133 -11.12 0.97 1.70
N PHE A 134 -9.87 0.54 1.53
CA PHE A 134 -8.73 1.05 2.29
C PHE A 134 -8.51 2.56 2.04
N LEU A 135 -8.48 3.01 0.78
CA LEU A 135 -8.33 4.44 0.45
C LEU A 135 -9.45 5.30 1.05
N ILE A 136 -10.69 4.81 1.02
CA ILE A 136 -11.83 5.50 1.63
C ILE A 136 -11.62 5.67 3.14
N ALA A 137 -11.19 4.60 3.82
CA ALA A 137 -10.92 4.65 5.26
C ALA A 137 -9.71 5.52 5.60
N TYR A 138 -8.65 5.46 4.79
CA TYR A 138 -7.41 6.21 5.01
C TYR A 138 -7.64 7.72 4.83
N PHE A 139 -8.34 8.13 3.78
CA PHE A 139 -8.54 9.55 3.46
C PHE A 139 -9.86 10.14 3.99
N ASP A 140 -10.62 9.39 4.81
CA ASP A 140 -11.93 9.76 5.38
C ASP A 140 -12.94 10.27 4.31
N LEU A 141 -13.22 9.45 3.27
CA LEU A 141 -13.96 9.82 2.04
C LEU A 141 -15.41 9.36 1.87
#